data_AF-A0AAE5XJ62-F1
#
_entry.id   AF-A0AAE5XJ62-F1
#
_cell.length_a   1.000
_cell.length_b   1.000
_cell.length_c   1.000
_cell.angle_alpha   90.00
_cell.angle_beta   90.00
_cell.angle_gamma   90.00
#
_symmetry.space_group_name_H-M   'P 1'
#
loop_
_entity.id
_entity.type
_entity.pdbx_description
1 polymer ?
#
loop_
_entity_poly.entity_id
_entity_poly.type
_entity_poly.pdbx_seq_one_letter_code
_entity_poly.pdbx_strand_id
1 'polypeptide(L)'
;MQRQGLQAKAVRKFKATTHSRHGLPVAENLLQQDFNATDINQKWSGDITYLWTEEGWLYLAVVLDLFSRQVIGWTMSSRMKSELVCDALRCGGDVSPKR
;
A
#
# COMPACT_ATOMS: atom_id res chain seq x y z
N MET A 1 4.80 25.97 33.16
CA MET A 1 3.46 25.71 32.58
C MET A 1 2.60 26.99 32.55
N GLN A 2 2.15 27.57 33.67
CA GLN A 2 1.25 28.75 33.66
C GLN A 2 1.88 30.08 33.20
N ARG A 3 3.15 30.37 33.54
CA ARG A 3 3.79 31.68 33.24
C ARG A 3 4.02 31.96 31.75
N GLN A 4 3.89 30.93 30.89
CA GLN A 4 4.06 31.01 29.44
C GLN A 4 2.79 30.57 28.67
N GLY A 5 1.66 30.37 29.36
CA GLY A 5 0.41 29.93 28.73
C GLY A 5 0.48 28.53 28.09
N LEU A 6 1.50 27.73 28.40
CA LEU A 6 1.70 26.43 27.78
C LEU A 6 0.72 25.41 28.35
N GLN A 7 -0.11 24.84 27.48
CA GLN A 7 -1.04 23.75 27.77
C GLN A 7 -0.56 22.45 27.14
N ALA A 8 -0.78 21.33 27.82
CA ALA A 8 -0.47 20.01 27.28
C ALA A 8 -1.41 19.69 26.10
N LYS A 9 -0.84 19.42 24.92
CA LYS A 9 -1.59 18.88 23.79
C LYS A 9 -1.70 17.37 23.97
N ALA A 10 -2.88 16.90 24.37
CA ALA A 10 -3.15 15.47 24.47
C ALA A 10 -2.96 14.79 23.11
N VAL A 11 -2.14 13.73 23.07
CA VAL A 11 -1.95 12.94 21.86
C VAL A 11 -3.23 12.14 21.58
N ARG A 12 -3.68 12.14 20.34
CA ARG A 12 -4.87 11.39 19.92
C ARG A 12 -4.64 9.89 20.17
N LYS A 13 -5.61 9.19 20.76
CA LYS A 13 -5.51 7.75 21.03
C LYS A 13 -5.21 6.99 19.73
N PHE A 14 -4.18 6.14 19.75
CA PHE A 14 -3.85 5.28 18.61
C PHE A 14 -5.03 4.36 18.29
N LYS A 15 -5.41 4.29 17.01
CA LYS A 15 -6.45 3.41 16.51
C LYS A 15 -5.77 2.27 15.75
N ALA A 16 -5.85 1.06 16.29
CA ALA A 16 -5.41 -0.14 15.58
C ALA A 16 -6.29 -0.35 14.35
N THR A 17 -5.69 -0.34 13.17
CA THR A 17 -6.36 -0.55 11.88
C THR A 17 -6.36 -2.01 11.45
N THR A 18 -5.49 -2.84 12.04
CA THR A 18 -5.31 -4.25 11.68
C THR A 18 -5.83 -5.16 12.79
N HIS A 19 -6.80 -6.01 12.46
CA HIS A 19 -7.32 -7.05 13.34
C HIS A 19 -6.62 -8.38 13.06
N SER A 20 -5.38 -8.53 13.54
CA SER A 20 -4.55 -9.73 13.34
C SER A 20 -4.97 -10.94 14.18
N ARG A 21 -5.89 -10.78 15.15
CA ARG A 21 -6.47 -11.87 15.94
C ARG A 21 -7.69 -12.46 15.22
N HIS A 22 -7.45 -13.23 14.17
CA HIS A 22 -8.48 -13.97 13.44
C HIS A 22 -8.13 -15.46 13.34
N GLY A 23 -9.14 -16.31 13.19
CA GLY A 23 -8.95 -17.76 12.97
C GLY A 23 -8.67 -18.13 11.50
N LEU A 24 -8.51 -17.15 10.61
CA LEU A 24 -8.20 -17.40 9.19
C LEU A 24 -6.75 -17.88 9.03
N PRO A 25 -6.46 -18.70 8.00
CA PRO A 25 -5.11 -19.12 7.67
C PRO A 25 -4.16 -17.93 7.50
N VAL A 26 -2.95 -18.05 8.02
CA VAL A 26 -1.88 -17.06 7.85
C VAL A 26 -0.99 -17.53 6.71
N ALA A 27 -0.79 -16.70 5.70
CA ALA A 27 0.12 -16.99 4.60
C ALA A 27 1.58 -16.99 5.08
N GLU A 28 2.41 -17.86 4.51
CA GLU A 28 3.84 -17.89 4.79
C GLU A 28 4.53 -16.60 4.33
N ASN A 29 5.42 -16.06 5.16
CA ASN A 29 6.27 -14.94 4.77
C ASN A 29 7.44 -15.43 3.89
N LEU A 30 7.21 -15.52 2.59
CA LEU A 30 8.23 -15.94 1.63
C LEU A 30 9.32 -14.88 1.40
N LEU A 31 9.01 -13.60 1.65
CA LEU A 31 9.92 -12.49 1.35
C LEU A 31 11.03 -12.36 2.39
N GLN A 32 10.73 -12.61 3.68
CA GLN A 32 11.71 -12.51 4.78
C GLN A 32 12.50 -11.18 4.80
N GLN A 33 11.87 -10.08 4.39
CA GLN A 33 12.49 -8.76 4.21
C GLN A 33 13.65 -8.70 3.20
N ASP A 34 13.85 -9.74 2.38
CA ASP A 34 14.77 -9.71 1.26
C ASP A 34 14.09 -9.06 0.05
N PHE A 35 14.40 -7.77 -0.16
CA PHE A 35 13.88 -6.99 -1.28
C PHE A 35 14.79 -7.01 -2.51
N ASN A 36 15.87 -7.81 -2.51
CA ASN A 36 16.73 -7.96 -3.68
C ASN A 36 16.07 -8.89 -4.71
N ALA A 37 16.01 -8.48 -5.97
CA ALA A 37 15.52 -9.29 -7.08
C ALA A 37 16.59 -9.36 -8.18
N THR A 38 16.77 -10.52 -8.80
CA THR A 38 17.78 -10.74 -9.85
C THR A 38 17.19 -10.75 -11.25
N ASP A 39 15.87 -10.80 -11.38
CA ASP A 39 15.13 -10.77 -12.64
C ASP A 39 13.72 -10.17 -12.46
N ILE A 40 13.07 -9.83 -13.56
CA ILE A 40 11.68 -9.35 -13.58
C ILE A 40 10.72 -10.37 -12.97
N ASN A 41 9.62 -9.90 -12.38
CA ASN A 41 8.52 -10.71 -11.87
C ASN A 41 8.86 -11.69 -10.73
N GLN A 42 9.99 -11.50 -10.05
CA GLN A 42 10.34 -12.31 -8.87
C GLN A 42 9.70 -11.79 -7.58
N LYS A 43 9.71 -10.46 -7.39
CA LYS A 43 9.23 -9.81 -6.17
C LYS A 43 8.59 -8.47 -6.54
N TRP A 44 7.41 -8.22 -5.99
CA TRP A 44 6.66 -6.98 -6.20
C TRP A 44 6.45 -6.24 -4.90
N SER A 45 6.40 -4.91 -4.98
CA SER A 45 6.06 -4.06 -3.84
C SER A 45 4.84 -3.23 -4.17
N GLY A 46 3.89 -3.15 -3.24
CA GLY A 46 2.71 -2.31 -3.39
C GLY A 46 2.65 -1.23 -2.31
N ASP A 47 2.09 -0.08 -2.65
CA ASP A 47 1.79 0.99 -1.69
C ASP A 47 0.47 1.68 -2.02
N ILE A 48 -0.13 2.32 -1.01
CA ILE A 48 -1.32 3.15 -1.18
C ILE A 48 -1.00 4.58 -0.76
N THR A 49 -1.19 5.51 -1.69
CA THR A 49 -1.07 6.94 -1.44
C THR A 49 -2.40 7.66 -1.70
N TYR A 50 -2.46 8.95 -1.39
CA TYR A 50 -3.62 9.80 -1.62
C TYR A 50 -3.24 11.00 -2.47
N LEU A 51 -4.06 11.29 -3.47
CA LEU A 51 -3.86 12.37 -4.43
C LEU A 51 -5.00 13.38 -4.32
N TRP A 52 -4.66 14.66 -4.32
CA TRP A 52 -5.64 15.74 -4.44
C TRP A 52 -5.95 15.98 -5.91
N THR A 53 -7.21 15.92 -6.29
CA THR A 53 -7.69 16.23 -7.64
C THR A 53 -8.77 17.32 -7.58
N GLU A 54 -9.24 17.78 -8.74
CA GLU A 54 -10.36 18.73 -8.83
C GLU A 54 -11.68 18.14 -8.31
N GLU A 55 -11.81 16.82 -8.27
CA GLU A 55 -12.96 16.08 -7.76
C GLU A 55 -12.81 15.70 -6.27
N GLY A 56 -11.67 16.04 -5.65
CA GLY A 56 -11.37 15.80 -4.24
C GLY A 56 -10.21 14.81 -4.00
N TRP A 57 -10.17 14.21 -2.80
CA TRP A 57 -9.15 13.22 -2.46
C TRP A 57 -9.46 11.86 -3.09
N LEU A 58 -8.50 11.30 -3.82
CA LEU A 58 -8.54 9.92 -4.32
C LEU A 58 -7.41 9.10 -3.69
N TYR A 59 -7.67 7.83 -3.43
CA TYR A 59 -6.66 6.85 -3.07
C TYR A 59 -6.12 6.21 -4.33
N LEU A 60 -4.80 6.12 -4.44
CA LEU A 60 -4.08 5.45 -5.52
C LEU A 60 -3.33 4.25 -4.93
N ALA A 61 -3.63 3.05 -5.42
CA ALA A 61 -2.83 1.86 -5.17
C ALA A 61 -1.92 1.59 -6.36
N VAL A 62 -0.64 1.33 -6.10
CA VAL A 62 0.37 1.06 -7.12
C VAL A 62 1.10 -0.25 -6.77
N VAL A 63 1.41 -1.04 -7.79
CA VAL A 63 2.23 -2.25 -7.71
C VAL A 63 3.46 -2.06 -8.60
N LEU A 64 4.65 -2.19 -8.01
CA LEU A 64 5.95 -2.06 -8.64
C LEU A 64 6.64 -3.42 -8.74
N ASP A 65 7.28 -3.68 -9.87
CA ASP A 65 8.28 -4.74 -9.97
C ASP A 65 9.61 -4.30 -9.34
N LEU A 66 10.15 -5.08 -8.41
CA LEU A 66 11.32 -4.66 -7.62
C LEU A 66 12.63 -4.68 -8.42
N PHE A 67 12.73 -5.49 -9.47
CA PHE A 67 13.90 -5.52 -10.34
C PHE A 67 13.92 -4.35 -11.32
N SER A 68 12.89 -4.22 -12.14
CA SER A 68 12.80 -3.22 -13.22
C SER A 68 12.41 -1.82 -12.73
N ARG A 69 11.85 -1.71 -11.51
CA ARG A 69 11.25 -0.49 -10.96
C ARG A 69 10.07 0.06 -11.77
N GLN A 70 9.50 -0.74 -12.66
CA GLN A 70 8.33 -0.35 -13.44
C GLN A 70 7.03 -0.52 -12.63
N VAL A 71 6.08 0.38 -12.86
CA VAL A 71 4.70 0.22 -12.40
C VAL A 71 4.05 -0.84 -13.28
N ILE A 72 3.76 -1.98 -12.69
CA ILE A 72 3.13 -3.10 -13.39
C ILE A 72 1.61 -3.10 -13.23
N GLY A 73 1.07 -2.43 -12.20
CA GLY A 73 -0.37 -2.30 -12.01
C GLY A 73 -0.71 -1.13 -11.09
N TRP A 74 -1.87 -0.51 -11.32
CA TRP A 74 -2.37 0.57 -10.47
C TRP A 74 -3.89 0.69 -10.58
N THR A 75 -4.53 1.28 -9.59
CA THR A 75 -5.93 1.72 -9.67
C THR A 75 -6.20 2.85 -8.70
N MET A 76 -7.30 3.57 -8.91
CA MET A 76 -7.73 4.69 -8.07
C MET A 76 -9.17 4.52 -7.59
N SER A 77 -9.46 5.00 -6.38
CA SER A 77 -10.81 5.03 -5.84
C SER A 77 -11.01 6.17 -4.86
N SER A 78 -12.24 6.66 -4.76
CA SER A 78 -12.64 7.62 -3.71
C SER A 78 -12.71 6.98 -2.32
N ARG A 79 -12.57 5.64 -2.20
CA ARG A 79 -12.59 4.92 -0.93
C ARG A 79 -11.44 3.92 -0.82
N MET A 80 -10.75 3.92 0.32
CA MET A 80 -9.74 2.92 0.66
C MET A 80 -10.43 1.62 1.11
N LYS A 81 -10.74 0.73 0.17
CA LYS A 81 -11.25 -0.63 0.43
C LYS A 81 -10.31 -1.69 -0.13
N SER A 82 -10.51 -2.96 0.24
CA SER A 82 -9.72 -4.09 -0.27
C SER A 82 -9.77 -4.22 -1.79
N GLU A 83 -10.89 -3.87 -2.42
CA GLU A 83 -11.05 -3.92 -3.87
C GLU A 83 -10.01 -3.04 -4.59
N LEU A 84 -9.65 -1.89 -4.02
CA LEU A 84 -8.60 -1.02 -4.58
C LEU A 84 -7.28 -1.78 -4.78
N VAL A 85 -6.85 -2.55 -3.79
CA VAL A 85 -5.58 -3.30 -3.90
C VAL A 85 -5.74 -4.52 -4.82
N CYS A 86 -6.87 -5.22 -4.71
CA CYS A 86 -7.17 -6.37 -5.58
C CYS A 86 -7.17 -5.97 -7.06
N ASP A 87 -7.75 -4.83 -7.39
CA ASP A 87 -7.85 -4.35 -8.77
C ASP A 87 -6.49 -3.87 -9.29
N ALA A 88 -5.65 -3.26 -8.46
CA ALA A 88 -4.28 -2.90 -8.85
C ALA A 88 -3.46 -4.15 -9.21
N LEU A 89 -3.60 -5.22 -8.42
CA LEU A 89 -2.92 -6.51 -8.68
C LEU A 89 -3.45 -7.21 -9.94
N ARG A 90 -4.76 -7.15 -10.19
CA ARG A 90 -5.37 -7.75 -11.39
C ARG A 90 -5.03 -6.98 -12.67
N CYS A 91 -4.98 -5.65 -12.59
CA CYS A 91 -4.61 -4.78 -13.72
C CYS A 91 -3.20 -5.11 -14.22
N GLY A 92 -2.28 -5.46 -13.31
CA GLY A 92 -0.93 -5.87 -13.68
C GLY A 92 -0.75 -7.32 -14.09
N GLY A 93 -1.82 -8.10 -14.25
CA GLY A 93 -1.76 -9.51 -14.64
C GLY A 93 -1.31 -9.76 -16.10
N ASP A 94 -1.29 -8.73 -16.95
CA ASP A 94 -0.93 -8.82 -18.38
C ASP A 94 0.52 -8.38 -18.67
N VAL A 95 1.47 -8.70 -17.78
CA VAL A 95 2.92 -8.57 -18.09
C VAL A 95 3.37 -9.76 -18.94
N SER A 96 2.80 -9.90 -20.14
CA SER A 96 3.46 -10.67 -21.19
C SER A 96 4.74 -9.94 -21.58
N PRO A 97 5.90 -10.62 -21.66
CA PRO A 97 7.12 -9.98 -22.13
C PRO A 97 6.88 -9.56 -23.58
N LYS A 98 6.79 -8.25 -23.83
CA LYS A 98 6.90 -7.74 -25.19
C LYS A 98 8.31 -8.10 -25.66
N ARG A 99 8.38 -9.11 -26.53
CA ARG A 99 9.56 -9.39 -27.35
C ARG A 99 9.88 -8.19 -28.23
#